data_AF-A0A525CSU7-F1
#
_entry.id   AF-A0A525CSU7-F1
#
_cell.length_a   1.000
_cell.length_b   1.000
_cell.length_c   1.000
_cell.angle_alpha   90.00
_cell.angle_beta   90.00
_cell.angle_gamma   90.00
#
_symmetry.space_group_name_H-M   'P 1'
#
loop_
_entity.id
_entity.type
_entity.pdbx_description
1 polymer ?
#
loop_
_entity_poly.entity_id
_entity_poly.type
_entity_poly.pdbx_seq_one_letter_code
_entity_poly.pdbx_strand_id
1 'polypeptide(L)'
;MYSDNLTYEFHVESITEMLRVAKEVRIFPLLDVNANKSRYLEKILIDFQEKKWEIRSVDYEFQRYGNEVLVMRNPSAISGRESSNK
;
A
#
# COMPACT_ATOMS: atom_id res chain seq x y z
N MET A 1 -5.78 15.48 18.42
CA MET A 1 -6.70 15.09 17.34
C MET A 1 -6.19 15.69 16.03
N TYR A 2 -5.10 15.16 15.48
CA TYR A 2 -4.35 15.79 14.35
C TYR A 2 -4.58 15.12 12.99
N SER A 3 -5.58 14.25 12.87
CA SER A 3 -5.75 13.51 11.63
C SER A 3 -7.23 13.27 11.42
N ASP A 4 -7.90 14.27 10.86
CA ASP A 4 -9.08 14.02 10.05
C ASP A 4 -8.69 12.92 9.05
N ASN A 5 -9.35 11.76 9.15
CA ASN A 5 -9.03 10.59 8.36
C ASN A 5 -8.93 10.98 6.88
N LEU A 6 -7.75 10.74 6.29
CA LEU A 6 -7.50 10.96 4.87
C LEU A 6 -8.62 10.31 4.05
N THR A 7 -9.07 10.99 3.00
CA THR A 7 -10.21 10.51 2.20
C THR A 7 -9.81 9.25 1.42
N TYR A 8 -10.83 8.55 0.90
CA TYR A 8 -10.60 7.38 0.07
C TYR A 8 -9.73 7.72 -1.14
N GLU A 9 -10.04 8.86 -1.77
CA GLU A 9 -9.38 9.39 -2.96
C GLU A 9 -7.91 9.65 -2.68
N PHE A 10 -7.59 10.24 -1.52
CA PHE A 10 -6.21 10.45 -1.10
C PHE A 10 -5.42 9.14 -1.03
N HIS A 11 -6.03 8.07 -0.49
CA HIS A 11 -5.39 6.76 -0.43
C HIS A 11 -5.13 6.19 -1.82
N VAL A 12 -6.11 6.27 -2.73
CA VAL A 12 -5.96 5.78 -4.11
C VAL A 12 -4.88 6.54 -4.86
N GLU A 13 -4.87 7.88 -4.76
CA GLU A 13 -3.86 8.74 -5.39
C GLU A 13 -2.46 8.42 -4.85
N SER A 14 -2.32 8.30 -3.53
CA SER A 14 -1.06 7.96 -2.88
C SER A 14 -0.52 6.61 -3.34
N ILE A 15 -1.36 5.57 -3.36
CA ILE A 15 -0.95 4.22 -3.81
C ILE A 15 -0.57 4.23 -5.29
N THR A 16 -1.33 4.94 -6.12
CA THR A 16 -1.07 5.07 -7.55
C THR A 16 0.29 5.72 -7.80
N GLU A 17 0.58 6.84 -7.14
CA GLU A 17 1.86 7.53 -7.29
C GLU A 17 3.04 6.70 -6.77
N MET A 18 2.87 6.01 -5.65
CA MET A 18 3.89 5.08 -5.15
C MET A 18 4.14 3.95 -6.15
N LEU A 19 3.09 3.34 -6.72
CA LEU A 19 3.23 2.28 -7.74
C LEU A 19 3.80 2.79 -9.07
N ARG A 20 3.67 4.09 -9.38
CA ARG A 20 4.26 4.69 -10.58
C ARG A 20 5.80 4.72 -10.47
N VAL A 21 6.33 5.00 -9.29
CA VAL A 21 7.78 5.18 -9.07
C VAL A 21 8.47 3.92 -8.53
N ALA A 22 7.76 3.08 -7.79
CA ALA A 22 8.31 1.90 -7.13
C ALA A 22 7.78 0.60 -7.76
N LYS A 23 8.65 -0.41 -7.82
CA LYS A 23 8.27 -1.77 -8.24
C LYS A 23 7.38 -2.47 -7.21
N GLU A 24 7.51 -2.10 -5.95
CA GLU A 24 6.79 -2.68 -4.82
C GLU A 24 6.42 -1.60 -3.82
N VAL A 25 5.18 -1.63 -3.33
CA VAL A 25 4.64 -0.76 -2.29
C VAL A 25 4.15 -1.65 -1.15
N ARG A 26 4.49 -1.28 0.09
CA ARG A 26 4.09 -1.99 1.30
C ARG A 26 3.33 -1.05 2.22
N ILE A 27 2.11 -1.42 2.60
CA ILE A 27 1.22 -0.60 3.43
C ILE A 27 1.00 -1.31 4.75
N PHE A 28 1.41 -0.66 5.84
CA PHE A 28 1.35 -1.17 7.21
C PHE A 28 1.10 -0.03 8.20
N PRO A 29 0.30 -0.23 9.26
CA PRO A 29 -0.58 -1.39 9.50
C PRO A 29 -1.83 -1.31 8.61
N LEU A 30 -2.56 -2.43 8.48
CA LEU A 30 -3.88 -2.45 7.81
C LEU A 30 -5.05 -2.13 8.75
N LEU A 31 -4.75 -1.55 9.91
CA LEU A 31 -5.70 -1.14 10.93
C LEU A 31 -5.82 0.39 11.02
N ASP A 32 -6.96 0.86 11.49
CA ASP A 32 -7.17 2.24 11.92
C ASP A 32 -6.63 2.47 13.34
N VAL A 33 -6.76 3.71 13.81
CA VAL A 33 -6.31 4.12 15.15
C VAL A 33 -7.05 3.40 16.30
N ASN A 34 -8.20 2.81 16.02
CA ASN A 34 -9.02 2.05 16.97
C ASN A 34 -8.76 0.53 16.89
N ALA A 35 -7.72 0.11 16.17
CA ALA A 35 -7.38 -1.29 15.90
C ALA A 35 -8.46 -2.07 15.11
N ASN A 36 -9.32 -1.39 14.36
CA ASN A 36 -10.22 -2.02 13.40
C ASN A 36 -9.56 -2.08 12.03
N LYS A 37 -9.93 -3.06 11.19
CA LYS A 37 -9.51 -3.07 9.78
C LYS A 37 -9.86 -1.75 9.11
N SER A 38 -8.93 -1.22 8.32
CA SER A 38 -9.18 0.02 7.57
C SER A 38 -10.45 -0.13 6.73
N ARG A 39 -11.39 0.82 6.90
CA ARG A 39 -12.66 0.87 6.16
C ARG A 39 -12.49 0.94 4.64
N TYR A 40 -11.30 1.31 4.18
CA TYR A 40 -10.97 1.46 2.77
C TYR A 40 -10.26 0.25 2.17
N LEU A 41 -9.83 -0.72 3.00
CA LEU A 41 -9.01 -1.84 2.55
C LEU A 41 -9.71 -2.62 1.44
N GLU A 42 -10.94 -3.08 1.66
CA GLU A 42 -11.66 -3.89 0.68
C GLU A 42 -11.85 -3.14 -0.65
N LYS A 43 -12.22 -1.86 -0.58
CA LYS A 43 -12.43 -1.03 -1.78
C LYS A 43 -11.12 -0.82 -2.55
N ILE A 44 -10.00 -0.59 -1.85
CA ILE A 44 -8.66 -0.52 -2.47
C ILE A 44 -8.31 -1.84 -3.16
N LEU A 45 -8.56 -2.99 -2.53
CA LEU A 45 -8.24 -4.29 -3.14
C LEU A 45 -9.04 -4.53 -4.43
N ILE A 46 -10.29 -4.06 -4.48
CA ILE A 46 -11.14 -4.12 -5.68
C ILE A 46 -10.61 -3.17 -6.77
N ASP A 47 -10.35 -1.90 -6.43
CA ASP A 47 -9.90 -0.90 -7.41
C ASP A 47 -8.52 -1.25 -8.00
N PHE A 48 -7.68 -1.97 -7.26
CA PHE A 48 -6.36 -2.43 -7.71
C PHE A 48 -6.31 -3.94 -8.03
N GLN A 49 -7.44 -4.59 -8.29
CA GLN A 49 -7.50 -6.03 -8.60
C GLN A 49 -6.65 -6.47 -9.80
N GLU A 50 -6.43 -5.56 -10.76
CA GLU A 50 -5.59 -5.83 -11.93
C GLU A 50 -4.08 -5.80 -11.61
N LYS A 51 -3.69 -5.29 -10.43
CA LYS A 51 -2.31 -5.31 -9.95
C LYS A 51 -2.04 -6.59 -9.17
N LYS A 52 -0.77 -7.02 -9.14
CA LYS A 52 -0.37 -8.13 -8.28
C LYS A 52 -0.25 -7.63 -6.84
N TRP A 53 -1.11 -8.11 -5.95
CA TRP A 53 -1.05 -7.79 -4.53
C TRP A 53 -1.24 -9.04 -3.66
N GLU A 54 -0.80 -8.93 -2.41
CA GLU A 54 -0.97 -9.96 -1.39
C GLU A 54 -0.99 -9.32 0.01
N ILE A 55 -1.69 -9.95 0.95
CA ILE A 55 -1.61 -9.61 2.37
C ILE A 55 -0.74 -10.67 3.05
N ARG A 56 0.23 -10.24 3.84
CA ARG A 56 1.12 -11.13 4.60
C ARG A 56 1.18 -10.68 6.05
N SER A 57 1.38 -11.64 6.95
CA SER A 57 1.71 -11.34 8.34
C SER A 57 3.20 -11.01 8.48
N VAL A 58 3.53 -10.14 9.44
CA VAL A 58 4.90 -9.77 9.84
C VAL A 58 5.08 -10.01 11.34
N ASP A 59 6.32 -10.19 11.78
CA ASP A 59 6.65 -10.47 13.19
C ASP A 59 6.48 -9.26 14.12
N TYR A 60 6.18 -8.09 13.56
CA TYR A 60 5.94 -6.85 14.29
C TYR A 60 4.44 -6.64 14.56
N GLU A 61 4.05 -6.61 15.84
CA GLU A 61 2.67 -6.41 16.29
C GLU A 61 2.61 -5.31 17.36
N PHE A 62 2.31 -4.08 16.95
CA PHE A 62 2.14 -2.96 17.88
C PHE A 62 0.74 -2.94 18.52
N GLN A 63 -0.28 -3.33 17.76
CA GLN A 63 -1.67 -3.48 18.19
C GLN A 63 -2.12 -4.91 17.89
N ARG A 64 -3.02 -5.45 18.72
CA ARG A 64 -3.57 -6.80 18.54
C ARG A 64 -4.18 -6.94 17.15
N TYR A 65 -3.78 -7.96 16.39
CA TYR A 65 -4.14 -8.20 14.98
C TYR A 65 -3.61 -7.16 13.98
N GLY A 66 -2.69 -6.30 14.40
CA GLY A 66 -2.08 -5.24 13.60
C GLY A 66 -0.80 -5.67 12.89
N ASN A 67 -0.61 -6.98 12.71
CA ASN A 67 0.62 -7.56 12.18
C ASN A 67 0.51 -7.92 10.69
N GLU A 68 -0.41 -7.32 9.95
CA GLU A 68 -0.59 -7.56 8.52
C GLU A 68 -0.11 -6.38 7.68
N VAL A 69 0.54 -6.69 6.55
CA VAL A 69 1.00 -5.75 5.54
C VAL A 69 0.38 -6.08 4.19
N LEU A 70 -0.12 -5.06 3.48
CA LEU A 70 -0.49 -5.19 2.07
C LEU A 70 0.75 -4.92 1.22
N VAL A 71 1.09 -5.87 0.35
CA VAL A 71 2.19 -5.74 -0.61
C VAL A 71 1.60 -5.66 -2.01
N MET A 72 1.90 -4.59 -2.74
CA MET A 72 1.43 -4.37 -4.11
C MET A 72 2.64 -4.22 -5.04
N ARG A 73 2.59 -4.84 -6.22
CA ARG A 73 3.69 -4.83 -7.18
C ARG A 73 3.26 -4.24 -8.52
N ASN A 74 4.10 -3.36 -9.04
CA ASN A 74 4.02 -2.87 -10.42
C ASN A 74 5.29 -3.28 -11.19
N PRO A 75 5.27 -4.40 -11.94
CA PRO A 75 6.44 -4.88 -12.67
C PRO A 75 6.87 -3.91 -13.78
N SER A 76 5.97 -3.02 -14.22
CA SER A 76 6.22 -2.01 -15.25
C SER A 76 6.73 -0.67 -14.69
N ALA A 77 6.96 -0.56 -13.37
CA ALA A 77 7.53 0.64 -12.78
C ALA A 77 8.92 0.89 -13.39
N ILE A 78 9.15 2.13 -13.84
CA ILE A 78 10.28 2.54 -14.67
C ILE A 78 11.57 2.07 -14.01
N SER A 79 12.20 1.02 -14.55
CA SER A 79 13.59 0.70 -14.23
C SER A 79 14.42 1.88 -14.71
N GLY A 80 15.15 2.51 -13.79
CA GLY A 80 16.04 3.63 -14.10
C GLY A 80 16.85 3.34 -15.37
N ARG A 81 16.97 4.37 -16.21
CA ARG A 81 17.80 4.40 -17.41
C ARG A 81 19.13 3.68 -17.14
N GLU A 82 19.37 2.58 -17.85
CA GLU A 82 20.76 2.20 -18.12
C GLU A 82 21.36 3.33 -18.95
N SER A 83 22.25 4.10 -18.32
CA SER A 83 23.18 4.93 -19.04
C SER A 83 24.09 4.01 -19.85
N SER A 84 23.76 3.83 -21.13
CA SER A 84 24.77 3.55 -22.14
C SER A 84 25.80 4.67 -22.06
N ASN A 85 26.96 4.39 -21.51
CA ASN A 85 28.15 5.20 -21.77
C ASN A 85 29.27 4.27 -22.25
N LYS A 86 29.36 4.24 -23.58
CA LYS A 86 30.52 4.01 -24.44
C LYS A 86 31.28 2.69 -24.34
#